data_AF-A0A7K2Z5G7-F1
#
_entry.id   AF-A0A7K2Z5G7-F1
#
_cell.length_a   1.000
_cell.length_b   1.000
_cell.length_c   1.000
_cell.angle_alpha   90.00
_cell.angle_beta   90.00
_cell.angle_gamma   90.00
#
_symmetry.space_group_name_H-M   'P 1'
#
loop_
_entity.id
_entity.type
_entity.pdbx_description
1 polymer ?
#
loop_
_entity_poly.entity_id
_entity_poly.type
_entity_poly.pdbx_seq_one_letter_code
_entity_poly.pdbx_strand_id
1 'polypeptide(L)' 'EIATLAAAGLTNKQIGERLYLSPRTVSTHLYNLFPKLGISSRAALRDALADPPPTNA' A
#
# COMPACT_ATOMS: atom_id res chain seq x y z
N GLU A 1 2.99 -7.10 -0.12
CA GLU A 1 4.18 -6.65 0.63
C GLU A 1 4.33 -5.12 0.68
N ILE A 2 4.54 -4.40 -0.44
CA ILE A 2 4.60 -2.92 -0.46
C ILE A 2 3.41 -2.26 0.24
N ALA A 3 2.19 -2.74 -0.07
CA ALA A 3 0.95 -2.22 0.52
C ALA A 3 0.91 -2.37 2.05
N THR A 4 1.31 -3.55 2.54
CA THR A 4 1.37 -3.88 3.97
C THR A 4 2.37 -3.00 4.72
N LEU A 5 3.57 -2.82 4.15
CA LEU A 5 4.58 -1.92 4.73
C LEU A 5 4.11 -0.46 4.69
N ALA A 6 3.40 -0.06 3.64
CA ALA A 6 2.85 1.28 3.54
C ALA A 6 1.71 1.51 4.57
N ALA A 7 0.83 0.53 4.77
CA ALA A 7 -0.20 0.57 5.80
C ALA A 7 0.38 0.57 7.23
N ALA A 8 1.52 -0.11 7.44
CA ALA A 8 2.29 -0.04 8.67
C ALA A 8 3.01 1.32 8.90
N GLY A 9 2.85 2.29 7.99
CA GLY A 9 3.37 3.65 8.14
C GLY A 9 4.75 3.89 7.52
N LEU A 10 5.37 2.92 6.85
CA LEU A 10 6.73 3.09 6.29
C LEU A 10 6.73 3.95 5.02
N THR A 11 7.58 4.97 4.97
CA THR A 11 7.74 5.82 3.79
C THR A 11 8.21 5.03 2.56
N ASN A 12 7.96 5.56 1.35
CA ASN A 12 8.41 4.90 0.10
C ASN A 12 9.93 4.66 0.08
N LYS A 13 10.70 5.51 0.76
CA LYS A 13 12.15 5.33 0.92
C LYS A 13 12.49 4.12 1.79
N GLN A 14 11.89 4.00 2.97
CA GLN A 14 12.09 2.86 3.87
C GLN A 14 11.63 1.54 3.25
N ILE A 15 10.51 1.56 2.52
CA ILE A 15 10.03 0.40 1.76
C ILE A 15 11.03 0.03 0.66
N GLY A 16 11.53 1.02 -0.07
CA GLY A 16 12.53 0.83 -1.11
C GLY A 16 13.82 0.21 -0.56
N GLU A 17 14.32 0.71 0.57
CA GLU A 17 15.51 0.16 1.25
C GLU A 17 15.30 -1.30 1.67
N ARG A 18 14.13 -1.66 2.23
CA ARG A 18 13.83 -3.04 2.65
C ARG A 18 13.67 -4.02 1.48
N LEU A 19 13.10 -3.56 0.38
CA LEU A 19 12.80 -4.39 -0.79
C LEU A 19 13.85 -4.27 -1.90
N TYR A 20 14.94 -3.52 -1.66
CA TYR A 20 15.96 -3.20 -2.67
C TYR A 20 15.37 -2.55 -3.94
N LEU A 21 14.36 -1.70 -3.76
CA LEU A 21 13.66 -0.97 -4.82
C LEU A 21 13.89 0.53 -4.70
N SER A 22 13.79 1.23 -5.84
CA SER A 22 13.78 2.68 -5.81
C SER A 22 12.48 3.21 -5.16
N PRO A 23 12.52 4.33 -4.43
CA PRO A 23 11.30 4.96 -3.89
C PRO A 23 10.26 5.28 -4.97
N ARG A 24 10.73 5.55 -6.21
CA ARG A 24 9.88 5.78 -7.38
C ARG A 24 9.12 4.52 -7.77
N THR A 25 9.79 3.36 -7.79
CA THR A 25 9.15 2.06 -8.06
C THR A 25 8.05 1.76 -7.04
N VAL A 26 8.32 2.03 -5.76
CA VAL A 26 7.34 1.88 -4.68
C VAL A 26 6.13 2.78 -4.92
N SER A 27 6.36 4.06 -5.29
CA SER A 27 5.28 4.99 -5.61
C SER A 27 4.42 4.53 -6.78
N THR A 28 5.03 4.03 -7.86
CA THR A 28 4.31 3.47 -9.01
C THR A 28 3.48 2.25 -8.62
N HIS A 29 4.02 1.37 -7.77
CA HIS A 29 3.28 0.22 -7.27
C HIS A 29 2.03 0.63 -6.48
N LEU A 30 2.17 1.61 -5.57
CA LEU A 30 1.04 2.12 -4.80
C LEU A 30 0.00 2.82 -5.69
N TYR A 31 0.46 3.63 -6.64
CA TYR A 31 -0.43 4.31 -7.60
C TYR A 31 -1.30 3.32 -8.39
N ASN A 32 -0.73 2.21 -8.85
CA ASN A 32 -1.46 1.18 -9.58
C ASN A 32 -2.37 0.32 -8.68
N LEU A 33 -2.07 0.26 -7.37
CA LEU A 33 -2.80 -0.57 -6.41
C LEU A 33 -4.01 0.15 -5.81
N PHE A 34 -3.88 1.46 -5.54
CA PHE A 34 -4.95 2.30 -5.00
C PHE A 34 -6.31 2.15 -5.70
N PRO A 35 -6.41 2.30 -7.04
CA PRO A 35 -7.69 2.12 -7.73
C PRO A 35 -8.22 0.68 -7.65
N LYS A 36 -7.34 -0.33 -7.58
CA LYS A 36 -7.74 -1.74 -7.43
C LYS A 36 -8.35 -2.04 -6.05
N LEU A 37 -7.95 -1.27 -5.05
CA LEU A 37 -8.48 -1.34 -3.69
C LEU A 37 -9.63 -0.34 -3.46
N GLY A 38 -10.00 0.46 -4.48
CA GLY A 38 -11.04 1.48 -4.34
C GLY A 38 -10.64 2.65 -3.41
N ILE A 39 -9.35 2.82 -3.14
CA ILE A 39 -8.84 3.87 -2.24
C ILE A 39 -8.10 4.94 -3.02
N SER A 40 -8.09 6.16 -2.48
CA SER A 40 -7.39 7.32 -3.07
C SER A 40 -6.22 7.82 -2.22
N SER A 41 -6.06 7.29 -0.99
CA SER A 41 -5.07 7.79 -0.05
C SER A 41 -4.33 6.67 0.67
N ARG A 42 -3.12 7.02 1.10
CA ARG A 42 -2.28 6.15 1.92
C ARG A 42 -2.89 5.86 3.30
N ALA A 43 -3.64 6.80 3.87
CA ALA A 43 -4.38 6.57 5.12
C ALA A 43 -5.46 5.50 4.91
N ALA A 44 -6.20 5.58 3.80
CA ALA A 44 -7.19 4.58 3.44
C ALA A 44 -6.58 3.20 3.16
N LEU A 45 -5.29 3.11 2.81
CA LEU A 45 -4.58 1.84 2.67
C LEU A 45 -4.49 1.06 4.00
N ARG A 46 -4.35 1.77 5.11
CA ARG A 46 -4.35 1.14 6.45
C ARG A 46 -5.71 0.55 6.74
N ASP A 47 -6.76 1.32 6.50
CA ASP A 47 -8.13 0.92 6.84
C ASP A 47 -8.61 -0.20 5.88
N ALA A 48 -8.28 -0.13 4.59
CA ALA A 48 -8.59 -1.16 3.59
C ALA A 48 -7.83 -2.48 3.78
N LEU A 49 -6.74 -2.50 4.55
CA LEU A 49 -6.02 -3.72 4.93
C LEU A 49 -6.40 -4.22 6.33
N ALA A 50 -7.01 -3.36 7.16
CA ALA A 50 -7.54 -3.71 8.47
C ALA A 50 -8.96 -4.32 8.38
N ASP A 51 -9.73 -3.90 7.38
CA ASP A 51 -11.02 -4.50 7.05
C ASP A 51 -10.81 -5.59 5.98
N PRO A 52 -10.86 -6.90 6.32
CA PRO A 52 -11.02 -7.90 5.28
C PRO A 52 -12.31 -7.57 4.52
N PRO A 53 -12.32 -7.57 3.17
CA PRO A 53 -13.56 -7.33 2.44
C PRO A 53 -14.63 -8.27 3.01
N PRO A 54 -15.84 -7.78 3.35
CA PRO A 54 -16.91 -8.67 3.79
C PRO A 54 -17.06 -9.69 2.69
N THR A 55 -16.65 -10.92 2.99
CA THR A 55 -16.89 -12.06 2.14
C THR A 55 -18.40 -12.11 2.03
N ASN A 56 -18.91 -11.72 0.86
CA ASN A 56 -20.31 -11.90 0.52
C ASN A 56 -20.64 -13.36 0.82
N ALA A 57 -21.55 -13.52 1.76
CA ALA A 57 -22.15 -14.79 2.17
C ALA A 57 -22.81 -15.52 0.99
#